data_AF-A0A5E4HRJ4-F1
#
_entry.id   AF-A0A5E4HRJ4-F1
#
_cell.length_a   1.000
_cell.length_b   1.000
_cell.length_c   1.000
_cell.angle_alpha   90.00
_cell.angle_beta   90.00
_cell.angle_gamma   90.00
#
_symmetry.space_group_name_H-M   'P 1'
#
loop_
_entity.id
_entity.type
_entity.pdbx_description
1 polymer ?
#
loop_
_entity_poly.entity_id
_entity_poly.type
_entity_poly.pdbx_seq_one_letter_code
_entity_poly.pdbx_strand_id
1 'polypeptide(L)'
;MKKIYLGLMVFTLALFAFNASGAGQNGQDNRPDAQVVPYKGNEIKNYSLFDCGNTTDKKEELKCKTSARIREDEGNKSRFTGINCSNITGVGDRIRCRIKTQVNEKTNKSECAEQTGENQTQCEQKYQKTKDCWKKNLTDDRISCIKEKLNATDFQERKQECMNKTEQERGQCIADLKRAAYDAVLLRFENIEDRIQTLQNKSLLTTAEADEYTAQIEEQKIAFNQSKNLDGLLEAIHTVRDIWQEIIQTAKNHKKEAEQ
;
A
#
# COMPACT_ATOMS: atom_id res chain seq x y z
N MET A 1 13.92 -3.32 -24.15
CA MET A 1 13.69 -2.21 -23.21
C MET A 1 12.93 -2.60 -21.93
N LYS A 2 13.14 -3.80 -21.34
CA LYS A 2 12.38 -4.26 -20.14
C LYS A 2 13.17 -4.27 -18.83
N LYS A 3 14.48 -3.99 -18.84
CA LYS A 3 15.34 -4.06 -17.63
C LYS A 3 15.56 -2.73 -16.90
N ILE A 4 15.12 -1.60 -17.46
CA ILE A 4 15.31 -0.27 -16.85
C ILE A 4 14.27 0.00 -15.73
N TYR A 5 13.12 -0.67 -15.79
CA TYR A 5 11.98 -0.42 -14.88
C TYR A 5 12.14 -0.95 -13.45
N LEU A 6 13.04 -1.91 -13.22
CA LEU A 6 13.28 -2.49 -11.88
C LEU A 6 14.32 -1.73 -11.06
N GLY A 7 15.32 -1.10 -11.71
CA GLY A 7 16.43 -0.46 -11.01
C GLY A 7 16.01 0.78 -10.22
N LEU A 8 15.08 1.58 -10.75
CA LEU A 8 14.65 2.85 -10.17
C LEU A 8 13.86 2.72 -8.86
N MET A 9 13.24 1.56 -8.55
CA MET A 9 12.50 1.35 -7.29
C MET A 9 13.43 1.23 -6.10
N VAL A 10 14.43 0.35 -6.21
CA VAL A 10 15.35 0.02 -5.11
C VAL A 10 16.35 1.15 -4.92
N PHE A 11 16.76 1.84 -6.00
CA PHE A 11 17.74 2.92 -5.92
C PHE A 11 17.28 4.09 -5.03
N THR A 12 16.01 4.50 -5.12
CA THR A 12 15.53 5.67 -4.35
C THR A 12 15.49 5.47 -2.84
N LEU A 13 15.34 4.24 -2.35
CA LEU A 13 15.39 3.95 -0.90
C LEU A 13 16.75 3.43 -0.45
N ALA A 14 17.46 2.67 -1.28
CA ALA A 14 18.82 2.21 -0.98
C ALA A 14 19.83 3.38 -0.85
N LEU A 15 19.59 4.51 -1.53
CA LEU A 15 20.40 5.73 -1.39
C LEU A 15 20.33 6.38 0.01
N PHE A 16 19.36 6.01 0.84
CA PHE A 16 19.30 6.42 2.25
C PHE A 16 20.04 5.49 3.21
N ALA A 17 20.34 4.24 2.81
CA ALA A 17 21.00 3.25 3.66
C ALA A 17 22.51 3.48 3.83
N PHE A 18 23.16 4.14 2.86
CA PHE A 18 24.60 4.00 2.67
C PHE A 18 25.52 5.01 3.38
N ASN A 19 25.03 5.85 4.31
CA ASN A 19 25.89 6.81 5.04
C ASN A 19 25.50 7.05 6.51
N ALA A 20 25.00 6.03 7.22
CA ALA A 20 24.77 6.11 8.67
C ALA A 20 25.98 5.63 9.52
N SER A 21 27.13 5.40 8.90
CA SER A 21 28.37 4.98 9.56
C SER A 21 29.36 6.16 9.67
N GLY A 22 29.04 7.13 10.53
CA GLY A 22 30.00 8.17 10.87
C GLY A 22 29.39 9.40 11.52
N ALA A 23 29.12 9.31 12.83
CA ALA A 23 29.31 10.37 13.84
C ALA A 23 28.30 10.21 15.00
N GLY A 24 28.84 10.07 16.22
CA GLY A 24 28.22 10.59 17.44
C GLY A 24 26.94 9.91 17.91
N GLN A 25 27.09 9.04 18.92
CA GLN A 25 26.00 8.65 19.81
C GLN A 25 25.40 9.90 20.48
N ASN A 26 24.22 10.32 20.01
CA ASN A 26 23.15 11.04 20.73
C ASN A 26 22.09 11.48 19.70
N GLY A 27 21.52 10.50 18.97
CA GLY A 27 20.46 10.77 17.99
C GLY A 27 19.09 10.61 18.62
N GLN A 28 18.42 11.72 18.92
CA GLN A 28 16.96 11.72 18.97
C GLN A 28 16.45 11.31 17.57
N ASP A 29 15.53 10.34 17.54
CA ASP A 29 14.97 9.76 16.32
C ASP A 29 14.12 10.82 15.60
N ASN A 30 14.74 11.66 14.76
CA ASN A 30 14.07 12.68 13.93
C ASN A 30 13.34 12.05 12.74
N ARG A 31 12.63 10.94 12.97
CA ARG A 31 11.50 10.57 12.12
C ARG A 31 10.45 11.66 12.33
N PRO A 32 9.66 12.04 11.31
CA PRO A 32 8.35 12.58 11.66
C PRO A 32 7.74 11.53 12.56
N ASP A 33 7.37 11.90 13.79
CA ASP A 33 6.60 11.03 14.66
C ASP A 33 5.39 10.59 13.84
N ALA A 34 5.50 9.43 13.20
CA ALA A 34 4.38 8.57 12.98
C ALA A 34 3.98 8.23 14.42
N GLN A 35 3.24 9.15 15.04
CA GLN A 35 2.42 8.81 16.17
C GLN A 35 1.59 7.68 15.65
N VAL A 36 2.02 6.47 16.02
CA VAL A 36 1.21 5.28 16.02
C VAL A 36 -0.05 5.75 16.71
N VAL A 37 -1.10 6.04 15.94
CA VAL A 37 -2.43 6.10 16.52
C VAL A 37 -2.52 4.73 17.19
N PRO A 38 -2.58 4.65 18.53
CA PRO A 38 -2.68 3.37 19.17
C PRO A 38 -3.96 2.76 18.61
N TYR A 39 -3.80 1.77 17.74
CA TYR A 39 -4.90 0.89 17.41
C TYR A 39 -5.29 0.34 18.77
N LYS A 40 -6.45 0.75 19.29
CA LYS A 40 -7.05 0.15 20.48
C LYS A 40 -7.43 -1.26 20.06
N GLY A 41 -6.43 -2.12 20.01
CA GLY A 41 -6.59 -3.55 19.93
C GLY A 41 -7.25 -3.96 21.22
N ASN A 42 -8.56 -4.12 21.17
CA ASN A 42 -9.23 -4.99 22.10
C ASN A 42 -8.49 -6.33 22.02
N GLU A 43 -8.15 -6.88 23.19
CA GLU A 43 -7.45 -8.16 23.35
C GLU A 43 -7.81 -9.13 22.22
N ILE A 44 -6.79 -9.57 21.47
CA ILE A 44 -6.93 -10.72 20.58
C ILE A 44 -7.17 -11.92 21.50
N LYS A 45 -8.43 -12.18 21.81
CA LYS A 45 -8.84 -13.48 22.33
C LYS A 45 -8.58 -14.45 21.19
N ASN A 46 -7.63 -15.36 21.41
CA ASN A 46 -7.46 -16.55 20.58
C ASN A 46 -8.78 -17.31 20.57
N TYR A 47 -9.61 -17.08 19.55
CA TYR A 47 -10.76 -17.93 19.30
C TYR A 47 -10.21 -19.22 18.70
N SER A 48 -10.41 -20.33 19.42
CA SER A 48 -10.07 -21.66 18.98
C SER A 48 -10.73 -21.94 17.63
N LEU A 49 -9.88 -22.22 16.65
CA LEU A 49 -10.22 -22.76 15.35
C LEU A 49 -11.17 -23.96 15.48
N PHE A 50 -12.20 -23.98 14.65
CA PHE A 50 -13.00 -25.18 14.38
C PHE A 50 -12.08 -26.32 13.93
N ASP A 51 -12.31 -27.51 14.50
CA ASP A 51 -11.55 -28.74 14.31
C ASP A 51 -11.68 -29.24 12.86
N CYS A 52 -10.74 -28.83 12.00
CA CYS A 52 -10.48 -29.51 10.75
C CYS A 52 -9.63 -30.74 11.12
N GLY A 53 -10.25 -31.91 11.24
CA GLY A 53 -9.58 -33.14 11.63
C GLY A 53 -8.27 -33.34 10.87
N ASN A 54 -7.24 -33.83 11.58
CA ASN A 54 -5.87 -34.01 11.07
C ASN A 54 -5.85 -34.76 9.73
N THR A 55 -5.78 -34.03 8.62
CA THR A 55 -5.42 -34.59 7.31
C THR A 55 -3.94 -34.31 7.07
N THR A 56 -3.18 -35.33 6.68
CA THR A 56 -1.73 -35.19 6.40
C THR A 56 -1.46 -34.67 4.99
N ASP A 57 -2.49 -34.36 4.22
CA ASP A 57 -2.37 -33.88 2.84
C ASP A 57 -2.58 -32.35 2.77
N LYS A 58 -1.48 -31.62 2.53
CA LYS A 58 -1.46 -30.16 2.39
C LYS A 58 -2.41 -29.63 1.31
N LYS A 59 -2.78 -30.45 0.32
CA LYS A 59 -3.69 -30.05 -0.77
C LYS A 59 -5.16 -30.14 -0.35
N GLU A 60 -5.50 -31.00 0.61
CA GLU A 60 -6.85 -31.09 1.18
C GLU A 60 -7.09 -30.06 2.28
N GLU A 61 -6.06 -29.73 3.06
CA GLU A 61 -6.12 -28.65 4.06
C GLU A 61 -6.46 -27.29 3.41
N LEU A 62 -5.93 -27.04 2.21
CA LEU A 62 -6.24 -25.84 1.44
C LEU A 62 -7.69 -25.84 0.94
N LYS A 63 -8.18 -26.98 0.42
CA LYS A 63 -9.57 -27.13 -0.05
C LYS A 63 -10.59 -26.94 1.08
N CYS A 64 -10.31 -27.46 2.28
CA CYS A 64 -11.21 -27.34 3.43
C CYS A 64 -11.36 -25.87 3.88
N LYS A 65 -10.24 -25.12 3.91
CA LYS A 65 -10.23 -23.68 4.21
C LYS A 65 -10.98 -22.85 3.15
N THR A 66 -10.94 -23.25 1.87
CA THR A 66 -11.64 -22.53 0.79
C THR A 66 -13.14 -22.84 0.77
N SER A 67 -13.57 -24.08 1.00
CA SER A 67 -14.99 -24.46 0.95
C SER A 67 -15.83 -23.98 2.13
N ALA A 68 -15.22 -23.76 3.30
CA ALA A 68 -15.89 -23.18 4.46
C ALA A 68 -16.20 -21.68 4.28
N ARG A 69 -15.36 -20.95 3.53
CA ARG A 69 -15.56 -19.50 3.25
C ARG A 69 -16.67 -19.22 2.22
N ILE A 70 -16.93 -20.14 1.29
CA ILE A 70 -17.87 -19.90 0.19
C ILE A 70 -19.35 -20.04 0.64
N ARG A 71 -19.64 -20.78 1.72
CA ARG A 71 -21.02 -21.02 2.18
C ARG A 71 -21.64 -19.90 3.02
N GLU A 72 -20.86 -18.92 3.50
CA GLU A 72 -21.41 -17.76 4.23
C GLU A 72 -21.85 -16.61 3.30
N ASP A 73 -21.48 -16.64 2.02
CA ASP A 73 -21.62 -15.49 1.11
C ASP A 73 -22.93 -15.44 0.29
N GLU A 74 -23.81 -16.45 0.39
CA GLU A 74 -25.08 -16.47 -0.36
C GLU A 74 -26.27 -15.85 0.40
N GLY A 75 -26.10 -15.51 1.68
CA GLY A 75 -27.21 -15.05 2.54
C GLY A 75 -27.42 -13.53 2.65
N ASN A 76 -26.49 -12.68 2.20
CA ASN A 76 -26.55 -11.25 2.54
C ASN A 76 -26.13 -10.32 1.38
N LYS A 77 -26.84 -10.43 0.24
CA LYS A 77 -26.56 -9.67 -0.99
C LYS A 77 -27.28 -8.30 -1.09
N SER A 78 -27.88 -7.77 -0.03
CA SER A 78 -28.62 -6.50 -0.13
C SER A 78 -28.66 -5.74 1.20
N ARG A 79 -27.69 -4.83 1.40
CA ARG A 79 -27.72 -3.59 2.23
C ARG A 79 -26.28 -3.15 2.59
N PHE A 80 -25.56 -2.57 1.63
CA PHE A 80 -24.29 -1.87 1.93
C PHE A 80 -24.33 -0.45 1.35
N THR A 81 -25.29 0.36 1.80
CA THR A 81 -25.22 1.82 1.67
C THR A 81 -25.06 2.39 3.07
N GLY A 82 -23.90 2.99 3.39
CA GLY A 82 -23.63 3.63 4.68
C GLY A 82 -22.86 2.82 5.72
N ILE A 83 -22.18 1.72 5.34
CA ILE A 83 -21.38 0.94 6.29
C ILE A 83 -20.00 1.58 6.46
N ASN A 84 -19.73 2.04 7.68
CA ASN A 84 -18.39 2.45 8.10
C ASN A 84 -17.51 1.20 8.23
N CYS A 85 -16.70 0.96 7.21
CA CYS A 85 -15.81 -0.19 7.15
C CYS A 85 -14.71 -0.16 8.22
N SER A 86 -14.45 0.97 8.88
CA SER A 86 -13.38 1.11 9.88
C SER A 86 -13.64 0.28 11.15
N ASN A 87 -14.88 -0.13 11.42
CA ASN A 87 -15.25 -0.90 12.62
C ASN A 87 -15.07 -2.43 12.46
N ILE A 88 -14.68 -2.93 11.28
CA ILE A 88 -14.53 -4.36 11.06
C ILE A 88 -13.15 -4.81 11.57
N THR A 89 -13.14 -5.86 12.40
CA THR A 89 -11.95 -6.35 13.11
C THR A 89 -10.98 -7.13 12.22
N GLY A 90 -11.43 -7.65 11.08
CA GLY A 90 -10.60 -8.35 10.09
C GLY A 90 -10.10 -7.41 8.99
N VAL A 91 -8.78 -7.39 8.74
CA VAL A 91 -8.16 -6.59 7.66
C VAL A 91 -8.79 -6.95 6.30
N GLY A 92 -8.88 -8.25 5.98
CA GLY A 92 -9.52 -8.74 4.76
C GLY A 92 -11.00 -8.35 4.65
N ASP A 93 -11.75 -8.35 5.75
CA ASP A 93 -13.17 -7.97 5.76
C ASP A 93 -13.37 -6.45 5.67
N ARG A 94 -12.47 -5.64 6.26
CA ARG A 94 -12.43 -4.18 6.05
C ARG A 94 -12.18 -3.85 4.60
N ILE A 95 -11.23 -4.54 3.98
CA ILE A 95 -10.85 -4.31 2.58
C ILE A 95 -12.01 -4.71 1.67
N ARG A 96 -12.61 -5.90 1.87
CA ARG A 96 -13.84 -6.31 1.16
C ARG A 96 -14.98 -5.32 1.35
N CYS A 97 -15.17 -4.79 2.56
CA CYS A 97 -16.16 -3.76 2.84
C CYS A 97 -15.85 -2.46 2.07
N ARG A 98 -14.61 -1.99 2.08
CA ARG A 98 -14.19 -0.77 1.34
C ARG A 98 -14.38 -0.96 -0.16
N ILE A 99 -13.96 -2.09 -0.72
CA ILE A 99 -14.16 -2.42 -2.15
C ILE A 99 -15.64 -2.42 -2.52
N LYS A 100 -16.50 -3.05 -1.69
CA LYS A 100 -17.95 -3.09 -1.93
C LYS A 100 -18.64 -1.73 -1.75
N THR A 101 -18.11 -0.85 -0.91
CA THR A 101 -18.68 0.50 -0.64
C THR A 101 -18.09 1.62 -1.51
N GLN A 102 -16.92 1.43 -2.12
CA GLN A 102 -16.25 2.39 -3.02
C GLN A 102 -16.96 2.62 -4.37
N VAL A 103 -18.06 1.93 -4.65
CA VAL A 103 -18.81 2.08 -5.90
C VAL A 103 -19.35 3.51 -6.12
N ASN A 104 -19.47 4.35 -5.08
CA ASN A 104 -20.09 5.67 -5.22
C ASN A 104 -19.26 6.88 -4.79
N GLU A 105 -18.04 6.74 -4.26
CA GLU A 105 -17.29 7.92 -3.82
C GLU A 105 -15.76 7.69 -3.91
N LYS A 106 -15.16 8.18 -5.00
CA LYS A 106 -13.71 8.42 -5.12
C LYS A 106 -13.27 9.59 -4.22
N THR A 107 -13.65 9.54 -2.95
CA THR A 107 -13.24 10.51 -1.95
C THR A 107 -12.06 9.90 -1.21
N ASN A 108 -10.88 10.11 -1.78
CA ASN A 108 -9.56 9.97 -1.16
C ASN A 108 -9.44 10.68 0.22
N LYS A 109 -10.50 11.36 0.65
CA LYS A 109 -10.73 11.89 2.00
C LYS A 109 -10.87 10.80 3.06
N SER A 110 -11.34 9.59 2.74
CA SER A 110 -11.60 8.57 3.76
C SER A 110 -10.34 8.09 4.48
N GLU A 111 -9.21 7.97 3.77
CA GLU A 111 -7.93 7.59 4.38
C GLU A 111 -7.38 8.71 5.29
N CYS A 112 -7.46 9.98 4.86
CA CYS A 112 -7.06 11.08 5.74
C CYS A 112 -8.00 11.29 6.92
N ALA A 113 -9.29 10.95 6.78
CA ALA A 113 -10.28 11.09 7.84
C ALA A 113 -10.03 10.14 9.03
N GLU A 114 -9.26 9.07 8.83
CA GLU A 114 -8.82 8.18 9.92
C GLU A 114 -7.65 8.76 10.72
N GLN A 115 -7.02 9.83 10.22
CA GLN A 115 -5.97 10.56 10.92
C GLN A 115 -6.56 11.74 11.69
N THR A 116 -5.82 12.25 12.68
CA THR A 116 -6.23 13.42 13.49
C THR A 116 -5.16 14.49 13.49
N GLY A 117 -5.58 15.74 13.69
CA GLY A 117 -4.69 16.89 13.89
C GLY A 117 -3.81 17.22 12.68
N GLU A 118 -2.51 17.41 12.92
CA GLU A 118 -1.56 17.81 11.89
C GLU A 118 -1.37 16.73 10.81
N ASN A 119 -1.42 15.45 11.18
CA ASN A 119 -1.28 14.34 10.25
C ASN A 119 -2.42 14.33 9.22
N GLN A 120 -3.67 14.51 9.68
CA GLN A 120 -4.81 14.68 8.78
C GLN A 120 -4.61 15.84 7.81
N THR A 121 -4.14 16.98 8.31
CA THR A 121 -3.91 18.17 7.48
C THR A 121 -2.82 17.92 6.43
N GLN A 122 -1.71 17.29 6.81
CA GLN A 122 -0.64 16.93 5.88
C GLN A 122 -1.11 15.92 4.83
N CYS A 123 -1.90 14.93 5.25
CA CYS A 123 -2.53 13.95 4.36
C CYS A 123 -3.45 14.64 3.34
N GLU A 124 -4.35 15.51 3.79
CA GLU A 124 -5.27 16.23 2.91
C GLU A 124 -4.51 17.13 1.93
N GLN A 125 -3.49 17.86 2.39
CA GLN A 125 -2.64 18.68 1.53
C GLN A 125 -1.92 17.85 0.46
N LYS A 126 -1.40 16.67 0.82
CA LYS A 126 -0.79 15.73 -0.14
C LYS A 126 -1.77 15.34 -1.24
N TYR A 127 -3.01 14.98 -0.87
CA TYR A 127 -4.02 14.64 -1.87
C TYR A 127 -4.41 15.83 -2.73
N GLN A 128 -4.54 17.04 -2.16
CA GLN A 128 -4.81 18.23 -2.97
C GLN A 128 -3.68 18.51 -3.97
N LYS A 129 -2.41 18.38 -3.55
CA LYS A 129 -1.24 18.57 -4.44
C LYS A 129 -1.21 17.56 -5.59
N THR A 130 -1.63 16.33 -5.34
CA THR A 130 -1.57 15.22 -6.32
C THR A 130 -2.88 15.01 -7.09
N LYS A 131 -3.95 15.74 -6.75
CA LYS A 131 -5.30 15.59 -7.33
C LYS A 131 -5.32 15.54 -8.85
N ASP A 132 -4.57 16.42 -9.51
CA ASP A 132 -4.53 16.46 -10.98
C ASP A 132 -3.72 15.31 -11.60
N CYS A 133 -2.80 14.71 -10.84
CA CYS A 133 -2.07 13.53 -11.29
C CYS A 133 -2.98 12.32 -11.41
N TRP A 134 -3.98 12.19 -10.53
CA TRP A 134 -4.96 11.10 -10.58
C TRP A 134 -5.85 11.12 -11.82
N LYS A 135 -5.92 12.25 -12.54
CA LYS A 135 -6.61 12.35 -13.85
C LYS A 135 -5.79 11.76 -15.00
N LYS A 136 -4.49 11.54 -14.80
CA LYS A 136 -3.60 10.95 -15.82
C LYS A 136 -3.83 9.44 -15.92
N ASN A 137 -3.40 8.86 -17.05
CA ASN A 137 -3.44 7.43 -17.29
C ASN A 137 -2.72 6.65 -16.17
N LEU A 138 -3.21 5.44 -15.88
CA LEU A 138 -2.72 4.49 -14.87
C LEU A 138 -1.35 3.87 -15.20
N THR A 139 -0.42 4.72 -15.58
CA THR A 139 0.89 4.40 -16.16
C THR A 139 1.96 5.26 -15.50
N ASP A 140 3.16 5.24 -16.07
CA ASP A 140 4.30 6.01 -15.56
C ASP A 140 4.01 7.52 -15.52
N ASP A 141 3.15 8.05 -16.40
CA ASP A 141 2.79 9.46 -16.42
C ASP A 141 2.16 9.95 -15.11
N ARG A 142 1.31 9.11 -14.49
CA ARG A 142 0.69 9.45 -13.21
C ARG A 142 1.74 9.44 -12.10
N ILE A 143 2.58 8.42 -12.07
CA ILE A 143 3.62 8.29 -11.04
C ILE A 143 4.66 9.40 -11.16
N SER A 144 5.07 9.76 -12.38
CA SER A 144 5.98 10.88 -12.63
C SER A 144 5.38 12.20 -12.16
N CYS A 145 4.11 12.46 -12.50
CA CYS A 145 3.40 13.63 -11.99
C CYS A 145 3.33 13.67 -10.46
N ILE A 146 3.01 12.54 -9.82
CA ILE A 146 2.97 12.45 -8.36
C ILE A 146 4.34 12.77 -7.77
N LYS A 147 5.41 12.19 -8.32
CA LYS A 147 6.77 12.47 -7.87
C LYS A 147 7.11 13.94 -7.99
N GLU A 148 6.83 14.57 -9.11
CA GLU A 148 7.03 16.01 -9.31
C GLU A 148 6.26 16.83 -8.26
N LYS A 149 4.97 16.55 -8.05
CA LYS A 149 4.12 17.29 -7.09
C LYS A 149 4.53 17.12 -5.63
N LEU A 150 5.21 16.04 -5.31
CA LEU A 150 5.76 15.79 -3.97
C LEU A 150 7.23 16.17 -3.85
N ASN A 151 7.83 16.73 -4.90
CA ASN A 151 9.28 16.94 -5.01
C ASN A 151 10.07 15.64 -4.78
N ALA A 152 9.48 14.48 -5.04
CA ALA A 152 10.10 13.16 -4.96
C ALA A 152 10.83 12.79 -6.27
N THR A 153 11.37 13.80 -6.97
CA THR A 153 12.28 13.66 -8.11
C THR A 153 13.71 13.88 -7.65
N ASP A 154 14.66 13.26 -8.36
CA ASP A 154 16.11 13.52 -8.20
C ASP A 154 16.60 13.52 -6.75
N PHE A 155 16.19 12.49 -6.00
CA PHE A 155 16.50 12.33 -4.57
C PHE A 155 17.98 12.51 -4.22
N GLN A 156 18.87 12.09 -5.11
CA GLN A 156 20.31 12.24 -4.89
C GLN A 156 20.74 13.71 -4.92
N GLU A 157 20.26 14.49 -5.90
CA GLU A 157 20.54 15.91 -6.01
C GLU A 157 19.94 16.67 -4.82
N ARG A 158 18.66 16.45 -4.51
CA ARG A 158 18.00 17.05 -3.35
C ARG A 158 18.68 16.71 -2.03
N LYS A 159 19.20 15.49 -1.89
CA LYS A 159 19.99 15.10 -0.72
C LYS A 159 21.26 15.95 -0.62
N GLN A 160 21.98 16.16 -1.72
CA GLN A 160 23.17 17.02 -1.73
C GLN A 160 22.82 18.48 -1.40
N GLU A 161 21.71 19.00 -1.95
CA GLU A 161 21.20 20.33 -1.58
C GLU A 161 20.91 20.43 -0.09
N CYS A 162 20.29 19.43 0.53
CA CYS A 162 20.08 19.39 1.97
C CYS A 162 21.41 19.40 2.74
N MET A 163 22.42 18.66 2.28
CA MET A 163 23.74 18.61 2.95
C MET A 163 24.44 19.97 2.94
N ASN A 164 24.20 20.81 1.93
CA ASN A 164 24.78 22.14 1.81
C ASN A 164 24.11 23.21 2.70
N LYS A 165 23.00 22.87 3.38
CA LYS A 165 22.31 23.78 4.32
C LYS A 165 22.97 23.82 5.69
N THR A 166 22.58 24.81 6.50
CA THR A 166 22.98 24.89 7.93
C THR A 166 22.50 23.66 8.70
N GLU A 167 23.09 23.35 9.86
CA GLU A 167 22.77 22.14 10.64
C GLU A 167 21.26 22.00 10.92
N GLN A 168 20.62 23.10 11.35
CA GLN A 168 19.19 23.13 11.65
C GLN A 168 18.33 22.94 10.38
N GLU A 169 18.66 23.63 9.29
CA GLU A 169 17.92 23.53 8.03
C GLU A 169 18.13 22.17 7.33
N ARG A 170 19.32 21.58 7.47
CA ARG A 170 19.67 20.26 6.95
C ARG A 170 18.78 19.19 7.57
N GLY A 171 18.60 19.22 8.89
CA GLY A 171 17.74 18.27 9.60
C GLY A 171 16.31 18.24 9.04
N GLN A 172 15.69 19.41 8.94
CA GLN A 172 14.34 19.55 8.37
C GLN A 172 14.28 19.12 6.90
N CYS A 173 15.27 19.55 6.09
CA CYS A 173 15.33 19.20 4.67
C CYS A 173 15.39 17.69 4.44
N ILE A 174 16.22 16.98 5.22
CA ILE A 174 16.32 15.52 5.14
C ILE A 174 15.03 14.83 5.60
N ALA A 175 14.37 15.34 6.65
CA ALA A 175 13.10 14.81 7.13
C ALA A 175 12.00 14.95 6.06
N ASP A 176 11.90 16.10 5.40
CA ASP A 176 10.94 16.34 4.32
C ASP A 176 11.23 15.48 3.09
N LEU A 177 12.51 15.27 2.77
CA LEU A 177 12.90 14.38 1.68
C LEU A 177 12.51 12.93 1.97
N LYS A 178 12.73 12.45 3.20
CA LYS A 178 12.28 11.10 3.62
C LYS A 178 10.75 10.96 3.54
N ARG A 179 10.01 11.97 4.01
CA ARG A 179 8.55 11.99 3.93
C ARG A 179 8.06 11.94 2.48
N ALA A 180 8.67 12.73 1.58
CA ALA A 180 8.35 12.70 0.15
C ALA A 180 8.60 11.32 -0.50
N ALA A 181 9.70 10.64 -0.14
CA ALA A 181 9.99 9.28 -0.61
C ALA A 181 8.93 8.29 -0.13
N TYR A 182 8.59 8.38 1.15
CA TYR A 182 7.61 7.53 1.79
C TYR A 182 6.22 7.67 1.15
N ASP A 183 5.77 8.91 0.98
CA ASP A 183 4.50 9.23 0.33
C ASP A 183 4.45 8.74 -1.12
N ALA A 184 5.55 8.88 -1.87
CA ALA A 184 5.62 8.41 -3.24
C ALA A 184 5.48 6.88 -3.36
N VAL A 185 5.93 6.13 -2.36
CA VAL A 185 5.75 4.66 -2.32
C VAL A 185 4.30 4.31 -2.05
N LEU A 186 3.66 4.90 -1.03
CA LEU A 186 2.25 4.62 -0.72
C LEU A 186 1.32 4.95 -1.89
N LEU A 187 1.51 6.10 -2.54
CA LEU A 187 0.73 6.47 -3.73
C LEU A 187 0.95 5.52 -4.90
N ARG A 188 2.10 4.84 -4.95
CA ARG A 188 2.35 3.79 -5.94
C ARG A 188 1.58 2.52 -5.61
N PHE A 189 1.43 2.16 -4.33
CA PHE A 189 0.60 1.04 -3.89
C PHE A 189 -0.87 1.33 -4.25
N GLU A 190 -1.37 2.53 -3.97
CA GLU A 190 -2.71 2.97 -4.41
C GLU A 190 -2.89 2.89 -5.94
N ASN A 191 -1.90 3.34 -6.71
CA ASN A 191 -1.97 3.22 -8.17
C ASN A 191 -1.96 1.76 -8.66
N ILE A 192 -1.41 0.81 -7.89
CA ILE A 192 -1.52 -0.61 -8.22
C ILE A 192 -2.95 -1.10 -8.00
N GLU A 193 -3.61 -0.69 -6.92
CA GLU A 193 -5.02 -1.01 -6.63
C GLU A 193 -5.94 -0.55 -7.77
N ASP A 194 -5.79 0.70 -8.24
CA ASP A 194 -6.54 1.21 -9.40
C ASP A 194 -6.30 0.38 -10.68
N ARG A 195 -5.07 -0.14 -10.85
CA ARG A 195 -4.71 -0.98 -12.00
C ARG A 195 -5.32 -2.36 -11.90
N ILE A 196 -5.40 -2.94 -10.70
CA ILE A 196 -6.11 -4.19 -10.43
C ILE A 196 -7.58 -4.03 -10.84
N GLN A 197 -8.25 -2.97 -10.38
CA GLN A 197 -9.64 -2.68 -10.76
C GLN A 197 -9.80 -2.50 -12.27
N THR A 198 -8.83 -1.87 -12.93
CA THR A 198 -8.84 -1.72 -14.40
C THR A 198 -8.70 -3.06 -15.13
N LEU A 199 -7.88 -3.98 -14.62
CA LEU A 199 -7.75 -5.33 -15.18
C LEU A 199 -9.04 -6.15 -14.98
N GLN A 200 -9.66 -6.04 -13.81
CA GLN A 200 -10.97 -6.63 -13.54
C GLN A 200 -12.05 -6.11 -14.50
N ASN A 201 -12.14 -4.79 -14.69
CA ASN A 201 -13.11 -4.16 -15.61
C ASN A 201 -12.90 -4.58 -17.07
N LYS A 202 -11.70 -5.03 -17.44
CA LYS A 202 -11.37 -5.58 -18.76
C LYS A 202 -11.56 -7.10 -18.84
N SER A 203 -12.15 -7.71 -17.80
CA SER A 203 -12.29 -9.16 -17.67
C SER A 203 -10.97 -9.93 -17.75
N LEU A 204 -9.85 -9.27 -17.44
CA LEU A 204 -8.54 -9.90 -17.36
C LEU A 204 -8.24 -10.45 -15.96
N LEU A 205 -9.05 -10.08 -14.98
CA LEU A 205 -9.10 -10.69 -13.65
C LEU A 205 -10.57 -10.96 -13.32
N THR A 206 -10.82 -12.06 -12.63
CA THR A 206 -12.11 -12.29 -11.97
C THR A 206 -12.25 -11.35 -10.78
N THR A 207 -13.47 -11.16 -10.28
CA THR A 207 -13.71 -10.39 -9.06
C THR A 207 -12.98 -10.98 -7.85
N ALA A 208 -12.95 -12.31 -7.73
CA ALA A 208 -12.29 -12.98 -6.61
C ALA A 208 -10.79 -12.70 -6.58
N GLU A 209 -10.11 -12.77 -7.73
CA GLU A 209 -8.67 -12.47 -7.82
C GLU A 209 -8.40 -10.99 -7.59
N ALA A 210 -9.21 -10.10 -8.15
CA ALA A 210 -9.06 -8.66 -7.94
C ALA A 210 -9.19 -8.29 -6.45
N ASP A 211 -10.16 -8.88 -5.75
CA ASP A 211 -10.36 -8.70 -4.31
C ASP A 211 -9.17 -9.24 -3.50
N GLU A 212 -8.67 -10.43 -3.85
CA GLU A 212 -7.51 -11.04 -3.19
C GLU A 212 -6.24 -10.22 -3.38
N TYR A 213 -5.92 -9.83 -4.61
CA TYR A 213 -4.74 -9.02 -4.89
C TYR A 213 -4.82 -7.65 -4.23
N THR A 214 -5.99 -7.00 -4.25
CA THR A 214 -6.18 -5.73 -3.55
C THR A 214 -5.96 -5.90 -2.04
N ALA A 215 -6.42 -7.01 -1.46
CA ALA A 215 -6.19 -7.29 -0.04
C ALA A 215 -4.71 -7.46 0.29
N GLN A 216 -3.95 -8.17 -0.54
CA GLN A 216 -2.51 -8.33 -0.34
C GLN A 216 -1.77 -6.99 -0.43
N ILE A 217 -2.14 -6.09 -1.35
CA ILE A 217 -1.53 -4.76 -1.46
C ILE A 217 -1.82 -3.91 -0.22
N GLU A 218 -3.06 -3.91 0.27
CA GLU A 218 -3.46 -3.22 1.50
C GLU A 218 -2.73 -3.76 2.74
N GLU A 219 -2.54 -5.08 2.85
CA GLU A 219 -1.70 -5.67 3.90
C GLU A 219 -0.27 -5.13 3.86
N GLN A 220 0.31 -4.98 2.67
CA GLN A 220 1.64 -4.39 2.53
C GLN A 220 1.68 -2.88 2.79
N LYS A 221 0.61 -2.12 2.49
CA LYS A 221 0.48 -0.71 2.92
C LYS A 221 0.52 -0.61 4.44
N ILE A 222 -0.19 -1.49 5.14
CA ILE A 222 -0.17 -1.56 6.61
C ILE A 222 1.22 -1.93 7.13
N ALA A 223 1.85 -2.96 6.57
CA ALA A 223 3.19 -3.38 6.97
C ALA A 223 4.24 -2.26 6.75
N PHE A 224 4.16 -1.58 5.61
CA PHE A 224 5.00 -0.42 5.30
C PHE A 224 4.78 0.71 6.33
N ASN A 225 3.52 1.03 6.65
CA ASN A 225 3.15 2.01 7.68
C ASN A 225 3.60 1.69 9.09
N GLN A 226 3.69 0.41 9.43
CA GLN A 226 4.08 -0.02 10.77
C GLN A 226 5.58 -0.30 10.90
N SER A 227 6.32 -0.34 9.79
CA SER A 227 7.74 -0.66 9.80
C SER A 227 8.56 0.41 10.54
N LYS A 228 9.42 -0.06 11.45
CA LYS A 228 10.32 0.79 12.23
C LYS A 228 11.74 0.85 11.66
N ASN A 229 12.03 0.21 10.54
CA ASN A 229 13.37 0.20 9.98
C ASN A 229 13.34 0.12 8.46
N LEU A 230 14.48 0.40 7.83
CA LEU A 230 14.59 0.42 6.38
C LEU A 230 14.34 -0.98 5.78
N ASP A 231 14.80 -2.04 6.43
CA ASP A 231 14.66 -3.41 5.93
C ASP A 231 13.18 -3.80 5.79
N GLY A 232 12.35 -3.53 6.79
CA GLY A 232 10.91 -3.79 6.72
C GLY A 232 10.19 -2.93 5.69
N LEU A 233 10.65 -1.69 5.46
CA LEU A 233 10.12 -0.85 4.37
C LEU A 233 10.45 -1.45 2.99
N LEU A 234 11.69 -1.90 2.81
CA LEU A 234 12.16 -2.52 1.58
C LEU A 234 11.48 -3.87 1.32
N GLU A 235 11.26 -4.66 2.38
CA GLU A 235 10.55 -5.93 2.31
C GLU A 235 9.13 -5.73 1.78
N ALA A 236 8.35 -4.81 2.36
CA ALA A 236 7.00 -4.51 1.88
C ALA A 236 6.98 -4.08 0.40
N ILE A 237 7.95 -3.28 -0.03
CA ILE A 237 8.08 -2.86 -1.44
C ILE A 237 8.41 -4.03 -2.36
N HIS A 238 9.33 -4.91 -1.96
CA HIS A 238 9.66 -6.10 -2.74
C HIS A 238 8.46 -7.04 -2.84
N THR A 239 7.74 -7.27 -1.75
CA THR A 239 6.52 -8.07 -1.75
C THR A 239 5.47 -7.49 -2.70
N VAL A 240 5.18 -6.18 -2.63
CA VAL A 240 4.25 -5.53 -3.58
C VAL A 240 4.70 -5.67 -5.03
N ARG A 241 6.01 -5.56 -5.29
CA ARG A 241 6.56 -5.76 -6.64
C ARG A 241 6.30 -7.17 -7.13
N ASP A 242 6.50 -8.17 -6.28
CA ASP A 242 6.36 -9.57 -6.64
C ASP A 242 4.87 -9.93 -6.84
N ILE A 243 3.97 -9.43 -5.98
CA ILE A 243 2.51 -9.49 -6.17
C ILE A 243 2.12 -8.88 -7.53
N TRP A 244 2.66 -7.71 -7.87
CA TRP A 244 2.37 -7.07 -9.16
C TRP A 244 2.81 -7.92 -10.37
N GLN A 245 3.93 -8.64 -10.26
CA GLN A 245 4.37 -9.54 -11.33
C GLN A 245 3.41 -10.71 -11.50
N GLU A 246 2.91 -11.25 -10.39
CA GLU A 246 1.91 -12.31 -10.38
C GLU A 246 0.61 -11.85 -11.04
N ILE A 247 0.06 -10.71 -10.63
CA ILE A 247 -1.14 -10.09 -11.22
C ILE A 247 -1.02 -10.01 -12.75
N ILE A 248 0.11 -9.49 -13.24
CA ILE A 248 0.36 -9.36 -14.68
C ILE A 248 0.45 -10.72 -15.37
N GLN A 249 0.98 -11.75 -14.71
CA GLN A 249 1.04 -13.08 -15.28
C GLN A 249 -0.35 -13.72 -15.37
N THR A 250 -1.15 -13.62 -14.31
CA THR A 250 -2.56 -14.06 -14.28
C THR A 250 -3.36 -13.38 -15.39
N ALA A 251 -3.28 -12.05 -15.50
CA ALA A 251 -4.00 -11.31 -16.53
C ALA A 251 -3.60 -11.70 -17.97
N LYS A 252 -2.34 -12.06 -18.20
CA LYS A 252 -1.88 -12.56 -19.52
C LYS A 252 -2.42 -13.94 -19.82
N ASN A 253 -2.56 -14.81 -18.82
CA ASN A 253 -3.09 -16.15 -19.01
C ASN A 253 -4.57 -16.08 -19.41
N HIS A 254 -5.38 -15.32 -18.68
CA HIS A 254 -6.78 -15.07 -19.04
C HIS A 254 -6.96 -14.47 -20.43
N LYS A 255 -6.10 -13.52 -20.80
CA LYS A 255 -6.12 -12.96 -22.16
C LYS A 255 -5.95 -14.04 -23.23
N LYS A 256 -5.00 -14.98 -23.04
CA LYS A 256 -4.74 -16.05 -24.00
C LYS A 256 -5.89 -17.05 -24.07
N GLU A 257 -6.51 -17.36 -22.94
CA GLU A 257 -7.67 -18.26 -22.87
C GLU A 257 -8.89 -17.66 -23.57
N ALA A 258 -9.10 -16.33 -23.47
CA ALA A 258 -10.19 -15.64 -24.16
C ALA A 258 -9.99 -15.52 -25.69
N GLU A 259 -8.77 -15.72 -26.18
CA GLU A 259 -8.43 -15.68 -27.61
C GLU A 259 -8.53 -17.06 -28.29
N GLN A 260 -8.79 -18.13 -27.52
CA GLN A 260 -8.96 -19.51 -27.99
C GLN A 260 -10.44 -19.87 -28.17
#